data_AF-A0A2K6UU33-F1
#
_entry.id   AF-A0A2K6UU33-F1
#
_cell.length_a   1.000
_cell.length_b   1.000
_cell.length_c   1.000
_cell.angle_alpha   90.00
_cell.angle_beta   90.00
_cell.angle_gamma   90.00
#
_symmetry.space_group_name_H-M   'P 1'
#
loop_
_entity.id
_entity.type
_entity.pdbx_description
1 polymer ?
#
loop_
_entity_poly.entity_id
_entity_poly.type
_entity_poly.pdbx_seq_one_letter_code
_entity_poly.pdbx_strand_id
1 'polypeptide(L)'
;MDETQGPLALTVHLLANSGHGSLLQRTLDQLLDCICPEVRLFQVSERASPVKYCEKSHSKRSRFPGMSVLLFLPKSLGEDRLFRILDSLQHSPWQYYPTQDTRGRLCPYLLANQEFYSLDSQMPIWGVRQVHSGSEILRVTLYCSFDNYEDAIRLYEMILQREATLQKSNFCFFMLYATNSFALQLSLKQLPPGMSVDPKESSVLQFKVREIGQLVPLLPNPCIPISSTRWQTQDYDGNKILLQRWESSSVAQTGVQWCRHSSLRSP
;
A
#
# COMPACT_ATOMS: atom_id res chain seq x y z
N MET A 1 23.55 13.32 6.12
CA MET A 1 22.48 14.11 6.75
C MET A 1 21.48 13.11 7.27
N ASP A 2 21.47 12.94 8.59
CA ASP A 2 20.60 12.00 9.29
C ASP A 2 19.31 12.76 9.63
N GLU A 3 18.32 12.70 8.74
CA GLU A 3 16.99 13.21 9.05
C GLU A 3 16.35 12.22 10.03
N THR A 4 16.18 12.65 11.28
CA THR A 4 15.42 11.95 12.32
C THR A 4 14.15 11.33 11.73
N GLN A 5 14.18 10.02 11.48
CA GLN A 5 13.16 9.38 10.67
C GLN A 5 11.85 9.31 11.45
N GLY A 6 10.87 10.07 10.94
CA GLY A 6 9.51 10.00 11.44
C GLY A 6 8.90 8.60 11.25
N PRO A 7 7.71 8.37 11.82
CA PRO A 7 6.91 7.19 11.48
C PRO A 7 6.79 6.97 9.97
N LEU A 8 6.74 5.70 9.54
CA LEU A 8 6.37 5.39 8.17
C LEU A 8 4.99 5.96 7.83
N ALA A 9 4.90 6.75 6.75
CA ALA A 9 3.70 7.47 6.36
C ALA A 9 2.58 6.58 5.81
N LEU A 10 2.91 5.39 5.31
CA LEU A 10 1.99 4.42 4.69
C LEU A 10 2.08 3.06 5.39
N THR A 11 0.95 2.43 5.62
CA THR A 11 0.83 1.01 5.95
C THR A 11 -0.16 0.38 4.98
N VAL A 12 0.18 -0.77 4.38
CA VAL A 12 -0.73 -1.54 3.52
C VAL A 12 -1.38 -2.64 4.35
N HIS A 13 -2.68 -2.52 4.59
CA HIS A 13 -3.45 -3.55 5.27
C HIS A 13 -3.92 -4.61 4.29
N LEU A 14 -3.59 -5.87 4.56
CA LEU A 14 -4.07 -7.03 3.83
C LEU A 14 -5.13 -7.75 4.65
N LEU A 15 -6.31 -7.88 4.07
CA LEU A 15 -7.49 -8.40 4.73
C LEU A 15 -7.63 -9.90 4.46
N ALA A 16 -7.19 -10.71 5.43
CA ALA A 16 -7.30 -12.16 5.38
C ALA A 16 -8.72 -12.63 5.70
N ASN A 17 -9.05 -13.85 5.26
CA ASN A 17 -10.22 -14.56 5.76
C ASN A 17 -10.00 -14.95 7.25
N SER A 18 -11.09 -15.07 8.00
CA SER A 18 -11.05 -15.47 9.41
C SER A 18 -10.23 -16.74 9.62
N GLY A 19 -9.33 -16.72 10.60
CA GLY A 19 -8.41 -17.83 10.93
C GLY A 19 -7.13 -17.90 10.09
N HIS A 20 -7.01 -17.13 9.01
CA HIS A 20 -5.83 -17.14 8.13
C HIS A 20 -4.87 -15.97 8.37
N GLY A 21 -5.20 -15.02 9.23
CA GLY A 21 -4.43 -13.79 9.40
C GLY A 21 -3.01 -14.04 9.92
N SER A 22 -2.85 -14.91 10.90
CA SER A 22 -1.54 -15.21 11.50
C SER A 22 -0.59 -15.95 10.54
N LEU A 23 -1.13 -16.81 9.68
CA LEU A 23 -0.34 -17.51 8.67
C LEU A 23 0.15 -16.52 7.61
N LEU A 24 -0.78 -15.70 7.11
CA LEU A 24 -0.49 -14.71 6.08
C LEU A 24 0.54 -13.66 6.56
N GLN A 25 0.40 -13.16 7.79
CA GLN A 25 1.37 -12.24 8.37
C GLN A 25 2.76 -12.88 8.44
N ARG A 26 2.85 -14.12 8.93
CA ARG A 26 4.13 -14.86 8.99
C ARG A 26 4.76 -15.06 7.62
N THR A 27 3.97 -15.40 6.60
CA THR A 27 4.46 -15.54 5.22
C THR A 27 5.05 -14.21 4.70
N LEU A 28 4.39 -13.09 4.97
CA LEU A 28 4.88 -11.77 4.56
C LEU A 28 6.13 -11.36 5.35
N ASP A 29 6.13 -11.58 6.66
CA ASP A 29 7.28 -11.26 7.53
C ASP A 29 8.51 -12.05 7.08
N GLN A 30 8.39 -13.35 6.81
CA GLN A 30 9.50 -14.18 6.31
C GLN A 30 10.08 -13.67 4.98
N LEU A 31 9.21 -13.25 4.05
CA LEU A 31 9.63 -12.68 2.77
C LEU A 31 10.35 -11.33 2.97
N LEU A 32 9.82 -10.47 3.83
CA LEU A 32 10.31 -9.11 4.04
C LEU A 32 11.52 -9.02 4.97
N ASP A 33 11.67 -9.94 5.93
CA ASP A 33 12.85 -10.05 6.79
C ASP A 33 14.13 -10.28 5.97
N CYS A 34 14.00 -10.93 4.81
CA CYS A 34 15.09 -11.12 3.85
C CYS A 34 15.46 -9.83 3.10
N ILE A 35 14.77 -8.71 3.33
CA ILE A 35 14.85 -7.49 2.51
C ILE A 35 15.04 -6.24 3.36
N CYS A 36 14.11 -5.97 4.27
CA CYS A 36 14.19 -4.83 5.17
C CYS A 36 13.46 -5.13 6.48
N PRO A 37 14.13 -5.71 7.48
CA PRO A 37 13.50 -6.04 8.77
C PRO A 37 13.13 -4.79 9.59
N GLU A 38 13.69 -3.62 9.25
CA GLU A 38 13.50 -2.36 9.96
C GLU A 38 12.13 -1.72 9.69
N VAL A 39 11.49 -2.06 8.56
CA VAL A 39 10.29 -1.36 8.09
C VAL A 39 9.10 -2.31 7.95
N ARG A 40 8.09 -2.10 8.80
CA ARG A 40 6.81 -2.83 8.72
C ARG A 40 5.81 -2.10 7.84
N LEU A 41 5.88 -2.35 6.53
CA LEU A 41 4.94 -1.78 5.56
C LEU A 41 3.59 -2.50 5.55
N PHE A 42 3.58 -3.83 5.69
CA PHE A 42 2.37 -4.64 5.56
C PHE A 42 1.84 -5.08 6.91
N GLN A 43 0.53 -4.96 7.08
CA GLN A 43 -0.18 -5.47 8.26
C GLN A 43 -1.36 -6.32 7.82
N VAL A 44 -1.46 -7.52 8.35
CA VAL A 44 -2.60 -8.40 8.11
C VAL A 44 -3.65 -8.18 9.17
N SER A 45 -4.92 -8.14 8.74
CA SER A 45 -6.08 -8.14 9.62
C SER A 45 -7.11 -9.10 9.08
N GLU A 46 -7.91 -9.69 9.96
CA GLU A 46 -8.96 -10.62 9.54
C GLU A 46 -10.26 -9.87 9.31
N ARG A 47 -10.99 -10.26 8.26
CA ARG A 47 -12.29 -9.68 7.97
C ARG A 47 -13.36 -10.24 8.91
N ALA A 48 -14.26 -9.37 9.33
CA ALA A 48 -15.44 -9.76 10.10
C ALA A 48 -16.40 -10.65 9.29
N SER A 49 -16.42 -10.51 7.96
CA SER A 49 -17.22 -11.33 7.05
C SER A 49 -16.38 -11.85 5.88
N PRO A 50 -16.55 -13.12 5.46
CA PRO A 50 -15.91 -13.63 4.25
C PRO A 50 -16.29 -12.79 3.03
N VAL A 51 -15.35 -12.66 2.08
CA VAL A 51 -15.68 -12.09 0.77
C VAL A 51 -16.65 -13.04 0.09
N LYS A 52 -17.89 -12.59 -0.08
CA LYS A 52 -18.77 -13.19 -1.08
C LYS A 52 -18.18 -12.79 -2.42
N TYR A 53 -17.45 -13.72 -3.03
CA TYR A 53 -17.08 -13.65 -4.43
C TYR A 53 -18.38 -13.72 -5.25
N CYS A 54 -19.16 -12.64 -5.24
CA CYS A 54 -20.13 -12.47 -6.29
C CYS A 54 -19.28 -12.21 -7.53
N GLU A 55 -19.27 -13.17 -8.44
CA GLU A 55 -19.14 -12.91 -9.88
C GLU A 55 -20.28 -11.95 -10.27
N LYS A 56 -20.20 -10.70 -9.80
CA LYS A 56 -20.96 -9.62 -10.41
C LYS A 56 -20.47 -9.65 -11.85
N SER A 57 -21.37 -10.01 -12.76
CA SER A 57 -21.21 -9.89 -14.21
C SER A 57 -20.49 -8.57 -14.52
N HIS A 58 -19.18 -8.64 -14.65
CA HIS A 58 -18.33 -7.48 -14.84
C HIS A 58 -17.94 -7.45 -16.31
N SER A 59 -18.09 -6.25 -16.90
CA SER A 59 -18.00 -6.00 -18.34
C SER A 59 -16.78 -6.65 -19.00
N LYS A 60 -16.91 -6.96 -20.30
CA LYS A 60 -15.90 -7.58 -21.20
C LYS A 60 -14.55 -6.83 -21.34
N ARG A 61 -14.23 -5.85 -20.50
CA ARG A 61 -12.94 -5.14 -20.49
C ARG A 61 -11.92 -5.93 -19.66
N SER A 62 -10.72 -6.08 -20.20
CA SER A 62 -9.58 -6.62 -19.46
C SER A 62 -9.30 -5.72 -18.26
N ARG A 63 -9.47 -6.25 -17.05
CA ARG A 63 -9.20 -5.51 -15.81
C ARG A 63 -7.77 -5.80 -15.38
N PHE A 64 -6.99 -4.75 -15.16
CA PHE A 64 -5.60 -4.83 -14.76
C PHE A 64 -5.50 -4.73 -13.23
N PRO A 65 -4.65 -5.51 -12.55
CA PRO A 65 -4.55 -5.47 -11.09
C PRO A 65 -4.27 -4.05 -10.60
N GLY A 66 -5.05 -3.54 -9.64
CA GLY A 66 -4.90 -2.17 -9.14
C GLY A 66 -3.64 -1.92 -8.32
N MET A 67 -3.02 -2.97 -7.80
CA MET A 67 -1.79 -2.85 -7.00
C MET A 67 -0.81 -3.99 -7.28
N SER A 68 0.48 -3.65 -7.32
CA SER A 68 1.58 -4.61 -7.26
C SER A 68 2.62 -4.22 -6.21
N VAL A 69 3.38 -5.22 -5.78
CA VAL A 69 4.55 -5.06 -4.92
C VAL A 69 5.74 -5.66 -5.65
N LEU A 70 6.74 -4.82 -5.93
CA LEU A 70 7.94 -5.23 -6.64
C LEU A 70 9.17 -5.05 -5.77
N LEU A 71 9.99 -6.09 -5.76
CA LEU A 71 11.30 -6.14 -5.12
C LEU A 71 12.38 -5.94 -6.17
N PHE A 72 13.12 -4.84 -6.09
CA PHE A 72 14.26 -4.59 -6.97
C PHE A 72 15.54 -4.91 -6.22
N LEU A 73 16.26 -5.93 -6.71
CA LEU A 73 17.47 -6.45 -6.11
C LEU A 73 18.68 -6.13 -7.01
N PRO A 74 19.72 -5.44 -6.49
CA PRO A 74 20.94 -5.19 -7.24
C PRO A 74 21.68 -6.49 -7.59
N LYS A 75 22.22 -6.59 -8.80
CA LYS A 75 23.05 -7.73 -9.23
C LYS A 75 24.27 -7.97 -8.34
N SER A 76 24.79 -6.91 -7.71
CA SER A 76 25.95 -6.97 -6.80
C SER A 76 25.70 -7.79 -5.53
N LEU A 77 24.45 -8.09 -5.21
CA LEU A 77 24.05 -8.71 -3.95
C LEU A 77 24.04 -10.25 -4.01
N GLY A 78 24.53 -10.83 -5.10
CA GLY A 78 24.63 -12.27 -5.32
C GLY A 78 23.30 -12.90 -5.76
N GLU A 79 23.39 -13.97 -6.56
CA GLU A 79 22.20 -14.65 -7.08
C GLU A 79 21.44 -15.42 -5.98
N ASP A 80 22.14 -15.89 -4.94
CA ASP A 80 21.58 -16.69 -3.85
C ASP A 80 20.35 -16.04 -3.19
N ARG A 81 20.37 -14.72 -3.02
CA ARG A 81 19.28 -14.02 -2.36
C ARG A 81 18.07 -13.84 -3.26
N LEU A 82 18.28 -13.61 -4.56
CA LEU A 82 17.21 -13.66 -5.55
C LEU A 82 16.56 -15.05 -5.56
N PHE A 83 17.37 -16.11 -5.59
CA PHE A 83 16.87 -17.48 -5.60
C PHE A 83 16.03 -17.78 -4.36
N ARG A 84 16.46 -17.38 -3.15
CA ARG A 84 15.64 -17.56 -1.94
C ARG A 84 14.29 -16.86 -2.00
N ILE A 85 14.24 -15.65 -2.54
CA ILE A 85 13.00 -14.88 -2.67
C ILE A 85 12.07 -15.52 -3.71
N LEU A 86 12.61 -15.91 -4.87
CA LEU A 86 11.85 -16.62 -5.90
C LEU A 86 11.32 -17.96 -5.40
N ASP A 87 12.18 -18.73 -4.72
CA ASP A 87 11.80 -20.00 -4.10
C ASP A 87 10.64 -19.79 -3.13
N SER A 88 10.69 -18.78 -2.25
CA SER A 88 9.57 -18.45 -1.37
C SER A 88 8.28 -18.14 -2.13
N LEU A 89 8.34 -17.31 -3.18
CA LEU A 89 7.19 -16.91 -3.98
C LEU A 89 6.59 -18.05 -4.83
N GLN A 90 7.38 -19.06 -5.17
CA GLN A 90 6.94 -20.20 -5.98
C GLN A 90 6.20 -21.27 -5.16
N HIS A 91 6.22 -21.17 -3.83
CA HIS A 91 5.61 -22.15 -2.94
C HIS A 91 4.37 -21.60 -2.21
N SER A 92 3.47 -22.51 -1.84
CA SER A 92 2.28 -22.21 -1.03
C SER A 92 2.64 -21.41 0.24
N PRO A 93 1.89 -20.37 0.61
CA PRO A 93 0.55 -20.02 0.12
C PRO A 93 0.53 -19.12 -1.13
N TRP A 94 1.68 -18.78 -1.71
CA TRP A 94 1.74 -17.99 -2.94
C TRP A 94 1.21 -18.79 -4.12
N GLN A 95 0.49 -18.09 -5.00
CA GLN A 95 -0.08 -18.64 -6.22
C GLN A 95 0.41 -17.84 -7.40
N TYR A 96 0.84 -18.53 -8.46
CA TYR A 96 1.24 -17.87 -9.69
C TYR A 96 0.09 -17.03 -10.27
N TYR A 97 0.38 -15.76 -10.56
CA TYR A 97 -0.56 -14.82 -11.16
C TYR A 97 -0.32 -14.79 -12.68
N PRO A 98 -1.25 -15.33 -13.49
CA PRO A 98 -1.08 -15.36 -14.93
C PRO A 98 -1.09 -13.94 -15.50
N THR A 99 -0.01 -13.56 -16.16
CA THR A 99 0.11 -12.29 -16.91
C THR A 99 -0.51 -12.37 -18.31
N GLN A 100 -1.23 -13.44 -18.63
CA GLN A 100 -1.97 -13.62 -19.88
C GLN A 100 -3.45 -13.87 -19.56
N ASP A 101 -4.34 -13.17 -20.25
CA ASP A 101 -5.76 -13.49 -20.19
C ASP A 101 -6.00 -14.85 -20.87
N THR A 102 -6.99 -15.61 -20.37
CA THR A 102 -7.55 -16.86 -20.94
C THR A 102 -7.84 -16.81 -22.45
N ARG A 103 -7.96 -15.61 -23.03
CA ARG A 103 -8.17 -15.37 -24.46
C ARG A 103 -6.88 -15.17 -25.27
N GLY A 104 -5.71 -15.38 -24.70
CA GLY A 104 -4.42 -15.19 -25.36
C GLY A 104 -4.08 -13.73 -25.70
N ARG A 105 -4.87 -12.77 -25.20
CA ARG A 105 -4.49 -11.35 -25.26
C ARG A 105 -3.45 -11.11 -24.20
N LEU A 106 -2.25 -10.75 -24.64
CA LEU A 106 -1.19 -10.28 -23.76
C LEU A 106 -1.78 -9.23 -22.80
N CYS A 107 -1.62 -9.43 -21.49
CA CYS A 107 -1.62 -8.29 -20.59
C CYS A 107 -0.59 -7.30 -21.17
N PRO A 108 -0.88 -5.99 -21.27
CA PRO A 108 0.00 -5.06 -21.95
C PRO A 108 1.44 -5.24 -21.47
N TYR A 109 2.40 -4.94 -22.35
CA TYR A 109 3.86 -4.96 -22.13
C TYR A 109 4.34 -4.48 -20.74
N LEU A 110 3.49 -3.77 -19.99
CA LEU A 110 3.67 -3.35 -18.61
C LEU A 110 4.02 -4.45 -17.60
N LEU A 111 3.56 -5.69 -17.78
CA LEU A 111 3.92 -6.86 -16.95
C LEU A 111 4.72 -7.93 -17.72
N ALA A 112 4.97 -7.70 -19.02
CA ALA A 112 5.65 -8.68 -19.86
C ALA A 112 7.09 -8.93 -19.34
N ASN A 113 7.51 -10.20 -19.35
CA ASN A 113 8.82 -10.68 -18.92
C ASN A 113 9.06 -10.72 -17.39
N GLN A 114 8.00 -10.75 -16.57
CA GLN A 114 8.13 -10.97 -15.13
C GLN A 114 7.10 -11.99 -14.64
N GLU A 115 7.53 -12.86 -13.73
CA GLU A 115 6.64 -13.76 -13.00
C GLU A 115 6.05 -13.01 -11.81
N PHE A 116 4.73 -13.13 -11.66
CA PHE A 116 3.99 -12.54 -10.55
C PHE A 116 3.31 -13.62 -9.75
N TYR A 117 3.14 -13.34 -8.46
CA TYR A 117 2.50 -14.23 -7.51
C TYR A 117 1.52 -13.45 -6.65
N SER A 118 0.50 -14.10 -6.10
CA SER A 118 -0.42 -13.49 -5.16
C SER A 118 -0.78 -14.46 -4.05
N LEU A 119 -1.12 -13.92 -2.88
CA LEU A 119 -1.63 -14.70 -1.75
C LEU A 119 -3.13 -14.97 -1.90
N ASP A 120 -3.85 -14.14 -2.65
CA ASP A 120 -5.28 -14.26 -2.93
C ASP A 120 -5.66 -13.42 -4.17
N SER A 121 -6.74 -13.79 -4.87
CA SER A 121 -7.20 -13.07 -6.08
C SER A 121 -7.51 -11.58 -5.86
N GLN A 122 -7.88 -11.22 -4.63
CA GLN A 122 -8.24 -9.86 -4.20
C GLN A 122 -7.11 -9.15 -3.43
N MET A 123 -5.90 -9.71 -3.42
CA MET A 123 -4.69 -9.11 -2.85
C MET A 123 -3.75 -8.58 -3.95
N PRO A 124 -2.73 -7.78 -3.58
CA PRO A 124 -1.76 -7.26 -4.55
C PRO A 124 -0.96 -8.39 -5.17
N ILE A 125 -0.51 -8.20 -6.40
CA ILE A 125 0.44 -9.11 -7.04
C ILE A 125 1.87 -8.76 -6.66
N TRP A 126 2.73 -9.77 -6.53
CA TRP A 126 4.10 -9.66 -6.04
C TRP A 126 5.07 -10.18 -7.07
N GLY A 127 6.22 -9.53 -7.19
CA GLY A 127 7.27 -9.98 -8.08
C GLY A 127 8.63 -9.45 -7.66
N VAL A 128 9.66 -10.03 -8.26
CA VAL A 128 11.05 -9.64 -8.02
C VAL A 128 11.74 -9.33 -9.35
N ARG A 129 12.66 -8.37 -9.32
CA ARG A 129 13.41 -7.91 -10.47
C ARG A 129 14.87 -7.67 -10.10
N GLN A 130 15.79 -8.19 -10.90
CA GLN A 130 17.18 -7.77 -10.83
C GLN A 130 17.39 -6.40 -11.49
N VAL A 131 18.18 -5.55 -10.83
CA VAL A 131 18.63 -4.26 -11.36
C VAL A 131 20.15 -4.20 -11.43
N HIS A 132 20.69 -3.43 -12.38
CA HIS A 132 22.12 -3.38 -12.66
C HIS A 132 22.95 -2.79 -11.51
N SER A 133 22.43 -1.73 -10.89
CA SER A 133 23.08 -1.02 -9.77
C SER A 133 22.03 -0.23 -8.98
N GLY A 134 22.41 0.21 -7.78
CA GLY A 134 21.59 1.04 -6.90
C GLY A 134 21.29 0.35 -5.56
N SER A 135 20.53 1.05 -4.73
CA SER A 135 19.97 0.49 -3.49
C SER A 135 18.86 -0.52 -3.82
N GLU A 136 18.61 -1.43 -2.89
CA GLU A 136 17.44 -2.30 -2.96
C GLU A 136 16.17 -1.46 -2.87
N ILE A 137 15.11 -1.87 -3.59
CA ILE A 137 13.86 -1.12 -3.58
C ILE A 137 12.70 -2.07 -3.31
N LEU A 138 11.94 -1.81 -2.24
CA LEU A 138 10.58 -2.31 -2.09
C LEU A 138 9.63 -1.25 -2.66
N ARG A 139 8.89 -1.58 -3.70
CA ARG A 139 7.98 -0.65 -4.36
C ARG A 139 6.56 -1.18 -4.35
N VAL A 140 5.66 -0.44 -3.72
CA VAL A 140 4.21 -0.58 -3.94
C VAL A 140 3.84 0.27 -5.14
N THR A 141 3.20 -0.33 -6.15
CA THR A 141 2.73 0.38 -7.35
C THR A 141 1.22 0.35 -7.37
N LEU A 142 0.60 1.53 -7.43
CA LEU A 142 -0.81 1.69 -7.75
C LEU A 142 -0.93 1.93 -9.24
N TYR A 143 -1.78 1.14 -9.89
CA TYR A 143 -2.06 1.32 -11.31
C TYR A 143 -3.28 2.21 -11.46
N CYS A 144 -3.12 3.27 -12.24
CA CYS A 144 -4.17 4.25 -12.47
C CYS A 144 -4.72 4.08 -13.87
N SER A 145 -6.04 4.23 -14.04
CA SER A 145 -6.59 4.35 -15.38
C SER A 145 -6.01 5.59 -16.08
N PHE A 146 -6.04 5.58 -17.41
CA PHE A 146 -5.47 6.65 -18.22
C PHE A 146 -6.01 8.03 -17.82
N ASP A 147 -7.33 8.11 -17.65
CA ASP A 147 -8.06 9.37 -17.38
C ASP A 147 -7.83 9.89 -15.95
N ASN A 148 -7.51 9.01 -15.00
CA ASN A 148 -7.38 9.37 -13.58
C ASN A 148 -5.95 9.71 -13.15
N TYR A 149 -4.94 9.47 -13.98
CA TYR A 149 -3.54 9.46 -13.54
C TYR A 149 -3.06 10.78 -12.94
N GLU A 150 -3.31 11.91 -13.60
CA GLU A 150 -2.88 13.23 -13.11
C GLU A 150 -3.57 13.62 -11.81
N ASP A 151 -4.86 13.34 -11.69
CA ASP A 151 -5.61 13.62 -10.46
C ASP A 151 -5.22 12.66 -9.33
N ALA A 152 -4.85 11.41 -9.64
CA ALA A 152 -4.28 10.48 -8.68
C ALA A 152 -2.94 10.98 -8.15
N ILE A 153 -2.05 11.52 -8.99
CA ILE A 153 -0.79 12.14 -8.53
C ILE A 153 -1.10 13.21 -7.49
N ARG A 154 -1.98 14.16 -7.81
CA ARG A 154 -2.35 15.27 -6.91
C ARG A 154 -2.94 14.78 -5.60
N LEU A 155 -3.79 13.75 -5.65
CA LEU A 155 -4.37 13.14 -4.45
C LEU A 155 -3.29 12.57 -3.53
N TYR A 156 -2.37 11.77 -4.06
CA TYR A 156 -1.33 11.14 -3.26
C TYR A 156 -0.27 12.14 -2.79
N GLU A 157 0.04 13.18 -3.57
CA GLU A 157 0.87 14.31 -3.13
C GLU A 157 0.26 15.03 -1.95
N MET A 158 -1.04 15.32 -2.02
CA MET A 158 -1.79 15.97 -0.96
C MET A 158 -1.86 15.10 0.30
N ILE A 159 -2.16 13.80 0.18
CA ILE A 159 -2.23 12.89 1.32
C ILE A 159 -0.86 12.73 1.98
N LEU A 160 0.21 12.59 1.19
CA LEU A 160 1.57 12.41 1.69
C LEU A 160 2.26 13.72 2.07
N GLN A 161 1.67 14.87 1.75
CA GLN A 161 2.23 16.21 1.95
C GLN A 161 3.64 16.33 1.33
N ARG A 162 3.80 15.81 0.11
CA ARG A 162 5.07 15.76 -0.62
C ARG A 162 4.84 15.57 -2.11
N GLU A 163 5.66 16.23 -2.92
CA GLU A 163 5.64 16.10 -4.38
C GLU A 163 6.13 14.73 -4.87
N ALA A 164 5.53 14.25 -5.96
CA ALA A 164 5.95 13.03 -6.62
C ALA A 164 7.23 13.26 -7.43
N THR A 165 8.16 12.32 -7.39
CA THR A 165 9.29 12.30 -8.32
C THR A 165 8.83 11.72 -9.65
N LEU A 166 8.67 12.60 -10.65
CA LEU A 166 8.36 12.21 -12.03
C LEU A 166 9.60 11.58 -12.68
N GLN A 167 9.46 10.36 -13.20
CA GLN A 167 10.54 9.70 -13.96
C GLN A 167 10.20 9.56 -15.44
N LYS A 168 8.92 9.31 -15.75
CA LYS A 168 8.37 9.23 -17.11
C LYS A 168 6.97 9.85 -17.10
N SER A 169 6.44 10.18 -18.28
CA SER A 169 5.08 10.71 -18.41
C SER A 169 3.98 9.79 -17.85
N ASN A 170 4.26 8.50 -17.70
CA ASN A 170 3.31 7.49 -17.19
C ASN A 170 3.76 6.83 -15.87
N PHE A 171 4.79 7.38 -15.22
CA PHE A 171 5.31 6.81 -13.98
C PHE A 171 5.93 7.87 -13.05
N CYS A 172 5.47 7.86 -11.82
CA CYS A 172 6.01 8.68 -10.74
C CYS A 172 6.12 7.86 -9.44
N PHE A 173 6.90 8.36 -8.48
CA PHE A 173 7.02 7.72 -7.17
C PHE A 173 7.25 8.72 -6.04
N PHE A 174 6.91 8.27 -4.84
CA PHE A 174 7.15 8.91 -3.57
C PHE A 174 8.16 8.07 -2.79
N MET A 175 9.24 8.68 -2.32
CA MET A 175 10.23 8.01 -1.49
C MET A 175 9.76 7.98 -0.03
N LEU A 176 9.16 6.89 0.43
CA LEU A 176 8.55 6.84 1.76
C LEU A 176 9.58 6.68 2.89
N TYR A 177 10.65 5.95 2.60
CA TYR A 177 11.75 5.67 3.53
C TYR A 177 13.00 5.33 2.72
N ALA A 178 14.17 5.71 3.22
CA ALA A 178 15.44 5.39 2.59
C ALA A 178 16.56 5.24 3.63
N THR A 179 17.45 4.29 3.38
CA THR A 179 18.74 4.11 4.04
C THR A 179 19.83 4.06 2.97
N ASN A 180 21.08 3.83 3.38
CA ASN A 180 22.19 3.70 2.43
C ASN A 180 22.02 2.51 1.46
N SER A 181 21.34 1.44 1.88
CA SER A 181 21.22 0.20 1.12
C SER A 181 19.79 -0.11 0.64
N PHE A 182 18.77 0.57 1.18
CA PHE A 182 17.37 0.24 0.93
C PHE A 182 16.51 1.49 0.71
N ALA A 183 15.52 1.39 -0.18
CA ALA A 183 14.49 2.40 -0.37
C ALA A 183 13.10 1.77 -0.42
N LEU A 184 12.15 2.41 0.26
CA LEU A 184 10.73 2.08 0.16
C LEU A 184 10.02 3.15 -0.65
N GLN A 185 9.30 2.72 -1.68
CA GLN A 185 8.59 3.61 -2.59
C GLN A 185 7.10 3.26 -2.68
N LEU A 186 6.26 4.27 -2.70
CA LEU A 186 4.93 4.21 -3.30
C LEU A 186 5.05 4.79 -4.71
N SER A 187 4.47 4.16 -5.71
CA SER A 187 4.52 4.65 -7.08
C SER A 187 3.18 4.58 -7.76
N LEU A 188 2.96 5.46 -8.72
CA LEU A 188 1.77 5.49 -9.57
C LEU A 188 2.20 5.19 -11.00
N LYS A 189 1.47 4.30 -11.66
CA LYS A 189 1.74 3.93 -13.05
C LYS A 189 0.46 4.04 -13.88
N GLN A 190 0.47 4.90 -14.88
CA GLN A 190 -0.65 5.07 -15.79
C GLN A 190 -0.79 3.84 -16.70
N LEU A 191 -2.02 3.35 -16.81
CA LEU A 191 -2.40 2.30 -17.75
C LEU A 191 -2.70 2.89 -19.14
N PRO A 192 -2.63 2.07 -20.22
CA PRO A 192 -2.99 2.54 -21.54
C PRO A 192 -4.48 2.93 -21.63
N PRO A 193 -4.85 3.83 -22.56
CA PRO A 193 -6.25 4.19 -22.79
C PRO A 193 -7.15 2.97 -23.00
N GLY A 194 -8.35 3.00 -22.43
CA GLY A 194 -9.36 1.94 -22.55
C GLY A 194 -9.17 0.75 -21.59
N MET A 195 -8.09 0.70 -20.82
CA MET A 195 -7.88 -0.28 -19.75
C MET A 195 -8.48 0.19 -18.43
N SER A 196 -9.18 -0.71 -17.74
CA SER A 196 -9.74 -0.45 -16.41
C SER A 196 -8.91 -1.13 -15.33
N VAL A 197 -8.86 -0.48 -14.16
CA VAL A 197 -8.26 -1.03 -12.95
C VAL A 197 -9.20 -2.04 -12.28
N ASP A 198 -8.64 -3.08 -11.67
CA ASP A 198 -9.27 -4.01 -10.75
C ASP A 198 -8.80 -3.72 -9.31
N PRO A 199 -9.54 -2.91 -8.53
CA PRO A 199 -9.21 -2.65 -7.14
C PRO A 199 -9.13 -3.94 -6.35
N LYS A 200 -8.04 -4.08 -5.60
CA LYS A 200 -7.81 -5.27 -4.77
C LYS A 200 -8.55 -5.12 -3.45
N GLU A 201 -9.79 -5.62 -3.40
CA GLU A 201 -10.72 -5.44 -2.28
C GLU A 201 -10.19 -5.88 -0.91
N SER A 202 -9.21 -6.79 -0.90
CA SER A 202 -8.48 -7.25 0.30
C SER A 202 -7.27 -6.38 0.65
N SER A 203 -7.10 -5.24 0.01
CA SER A 203 -5.98 -4.32 0.23
C SER A 203 -6.51 -2.96 0.61
N VAL A 204 -5.94 -2.37 1.65
CA VAL A 204 -6.32 -1.04 2.13
C VAL A 204 -5.07 -0.23 2.42
N LEU A 205 -4.96 0.97 1.85
CA LEU A 205 -3.84 1.87 2.03
C LEU A 205 -4.11 2.78 3.23
N GLN A 206 -3.37 2.63 4.32
CA GLN A 206 -3.50 3.50 5.49
C GLN A 206 -2.39 4.56 5.50
N PHE A 207 -2.78 5.83 5.46
CA PHE A 207 -1.88 6.97 5.53
C PHE A 207 -1.98 7.69 6.87
N LYS A 208 -0.84 8.10 7.41
CA LYS A 208 -0.77 9.00 8.57
C LYS A 208 -0.88 10.45 8.10
N VAL A 209 -1.90 11.15 8.58
CA VAL A 209 -2.19 12.54 8.18
C VAL A 209 -2.25 13.44 9.41
N ARG A 210 -1.76 14.68 9.29
CA ARG A 210 -1.79 15.65 10.40
C ARG A 210 -3.17 16.29 10.57
N GLU A 211 -3.72 16.83 9.48
CA GLU A 211 -4.95 17.64 9.51
C GLU A 211 -6.00 17.10 8.55
N ILE A 212 -6.80 16.14 9.03
CA ILE A 212 -7.87 15.53 8.22
C ILE A 212 -8.90 16.57 7.73
N GLY A 213 -9.17 17.61 8.53
CA GLY A 213 -10.18 18.63 8.20
C GLY A 213 -9.86 19.42 6.93
N GLN A 214 -8.58 19.62 6.62
CA GLN A 214 -8.15 20.27 5.39
C GLN A 214 -8.18 19.32 4.18
N LEU A 215 -8.00 18.01 4.41
CA LEU A 215 -8.01 17.01 3.35
C LEU A 215 -9.43 16.69 2.87
N VAL A 216 -10.41 16.60 3.79
CA VAL A 216 -11.77 16.12 3.48
C VAL A 216 -12.42 16.82 2.28
N PRO A 217 -12.39 18.17 2.14
CA PRO A 217 -12.98 18.87 1.00
C PRO A 217 -12.30 18.58 -0.35
N LEU A 218 -11.08 18.07 -0.33
CA LEU A 218 -10.24 17.83 -1.51
C LEU A 218 -10.23 16.36 -1.96
N LEU A 219 -10.86 15.47 -1.19
CA LEU A 219 -10.93 14.05 -1.53
C LEU A 219 -11.97 13.81 -2.65
N PRO A 220 -11.69 12.90 -3.60
CA PRO A 220 -12.59 12.64 -4.72
C PRO A 220 -13.86 11.89 -4.32
N ASN A 221 -13.81 11.18 -3.18
CA ASN A 221 -14.89 10.35 -2.68
C ASN A 221 -15.22 10.70 -1.22
N PRO A 222 -16.47 10.43 -0.77
CA PRO A 222 -16.86 10.67 0.60
C PRO A 222 -15.86 10.11 1.62
N CYS A 223 -15.51 10.94 2.60
CA CYS A 223 -14.61 10.57 3.68
C CYS A 223 -15.42 10.32 4.95
N ILE A 224 -15.54 9.06 5.33
CA ILE A 224 -16.44 8.59 6.38
C ILE A 224 -15.63 8.34 7.65
N PRO A 225 -15.96 8.95 8.80
CA PRO A 225 -15.33 8.61 10.08
C PRO A 225 -15.68 7.18 10.49
N ILE A 226 -14.66 6.39 10.83
CA ILE A 226 -14.83 5.03 11.38
C ILE A 226 -14.41 4.94 12.84
N SER A 227 -13.64 5.92 13.33
CA SER A 227 -13.36 6.14 14.75
C SER A 227 -13.04 7.63 15.00
N SER A 228 -12.71 8.00 16.24
CA SER A 228 -12.26 9.35 16.58
C SER A 228 -10.93 9.77 15.93
N THR A 229 -10.16 8.79 15.41
CA THR A 229 -8.82 8.97 14.86
C THR A 229 -8.64 8.37 13.47
N ARG A 230 -9.69 7.78 12.88
CA ARG A 230 -9.62 7.12 11.57
C ARG A 230 -10.82 7.44 10.69
N TRP A 231 -10.54 7.66 9.42
CA TRP A 231 -11.51 7.90 8.36
C TRP A 231 -11.23 6.98 7.18
N GLN A 232 -12.28 6.65 6.43
CA GLN A 232 -12.21 5.82 5.24
C GLN A 232 -12.71 6.60 4.01
N THR A 233 -12.00 6.46 2.90
CA THR A 233 -12.38 6.98 1.57
C THR A 233 -11.87 6.02 0.49
N GLN A 234 -11.95 6.42 -0.78
CA GLN A 234 -11.40 5.72 -1.94
C GLN A 234 -10.69 6.70 -2.86
N ASP A 235 -9.66 6.23 -3.56
CA ASP A 235 -9.06 7.01 -4.65
C ASP A 235 -9.93 7.01 -5.92
N TYR A 236 -9.45 7.67 -6.98
CA TYR A 236 -10.14 7.78 -8.26
C TYR A 236 -10.37 6.43 -8.97
N ASP A 237 -9.52 5.44 -8.71
CA ASP A 237 -9.61 4.11 -9.32
C ASP A 237 -10.28 3.08 -8.41
N GLY A 238 -10.71 3.47 -7.19
CA GLY A 238 -11.47 2.65 -6.26
C GLY A 238 -10.63 1.92 -5.20
N ASN A 239 -9.32 2.20 -5.08
CA ASN A 239 -8.52 1.65 -4.00
C ASN A 239 -8.98 2.24 -2.65
N LYS A 240 -9.14 1.36 -1.65
CA LYS A 240 -9.56 1.77 -0.30
C LYS A 240 -8.43 2.51 0.40
N ILE A 241 -8.75 3.68 0.94
CA ILE A 241 -7.84 4.52 1.71
C ILE A 241 -8.37 4.66 3.13
N LEU A 242 -7.50 4.42 4.10
CA LEU A 242 -7.67 4.81 5.49
C LEU A 242 -6.78 6.01 5.80
N LEU A 243 -7.35 7.02 6.40
CA LEU A 243 -6.62 8.17 6.91
C LEU A 243 -6.60 8.07 8.43
N GLN A 244 -5.42 7.96 9.01
CA GLN A 244 -5.23 7.92 10.46
C GLN A 244 -4.58 9.23 10.91
N ARG A 245 -5.18 9.88 11.92
CA ARG A 245 -4.59 11.06 12.53
C ARG A 245 -3.20 10.72 13.10
N TRP A 246 -2.19 11.48 12.70
CA TRP A 246 -0.87 11.45 13.30
C TRP A 246 -0.90 12.24 14.60
N GLU A 247 -0.87 11.54 15.73
CA GLU A 247 -0.65 12.19 17.02
C GLU A 247 0.85 12.31 17.24
N SER A 248 1.41 13.49 17.04
CA SER A 248 2.72 13.80 17.61
C SER A 248 2.56 13.75 19.12
N SER A 249 3.12 12.72 19.77
CA SER A 249 3.18 12.60 21.23
C SER A 249 3.97 13.77 21.82
N SER A 250 3.27 14.87 22.03
CA SER A 250 3.73 16.08 22.71
C SER A 250 2.57 16.83 23.35
N VAL A 251 1.64 16.10 23.98
CA VAL A 251 0.81 16.63 25.08
C VAL A 251 0.56 15.50 26.08
N ALA A 252 1.62 15.03 26.73
CA ALA A 252 1.50 14.51 28.08
C ALA A 252 1.89 15.66 29.02
N GLN A 253 0.99 15.98 29.95
CA GLN A 253 1.04 17.08 30.92
C GLN A 253 0.42 18.41 30.45
N THR A 254 -0.90 18.53 30.62
CA THR A 254 -1.54 19.56 31.46
C THR A 254 -3.03 19.29 31.49
N GLY A 255 -3.61 19.09 32.69
CA GLY A 255 -5.07 19.05 32.82
C GLY A 255 -5.66 18.19 33.93
N VAL A 256 -4.92 17.73 34.95
CA VAL A 256 -5.57 17.33 36.21
C VAL A 256 -5.67 18.56 37.10
N GLN A 257 -6.63 19.44 36.80
CA GLN A 257 -7.02 20.46 37.76
C GLN A 257 -8.01 19.83 38.73
N TRP A 258 -7.54 19.68 39.97
CA TRP A 258 -8.30 19.18 41.10
C TRP A 258 -9.55 20.05 41.32
N CYS A 259 -10.74 19.47 41.24
CA CYS A 259 -11.91 20.00 41.93
C CYS A 259 -11.69 19.78 43.43
N ARG A 260 -11.05 20.75 44.11
CA ARG A 260 -11.08 20.79 45.58
C ARG A 260 -12.44 21.31 46.02
N HIS A 261 -13.13 20.43 46.73
CA HIS A 261 -14.35 20.65 47.49
C HIS A 261 -14.32 21.98 48.28
N SER A 262 -15.28 22.85 48.02
CA SER A 262 -15.69 23.91 48.93
C SER A 262 -16.78 23.37 49.86
N SER A 263 -16.38 22.89 51.04
CA SER A 263 -17.31 22.64 52.14
C SER A 263 -17.60 23.95 52.86
N LEU A 264 -18.87 24.36 52.81
CA LEU A 264 -19.47 25.40 53.63
C LEU A 264 -19.37 25.03 55.12
N ARG A 265 -18.79 25.91 55.94
CA ARG A 265 -19.20 26.13 57.33
C ARG A 265 -19.07 27.60 57.67
N SER A 266 -20.23 28.22 57.90
CA SER A 266 -20.43 29.51 58.55
C SER A 266 -20.09 29.42 60.05
N PRO A 267 -19.79 30.54 60.72
CA PRO A 267 -20.26 30.77 62.08
C PRO A 267 -21.76 31.12 62.10
#